data_AF-A0A3M1WR45-F1
#
_entry.id   AF-A0A3M1WR45-F1
#
_cell.length_a   1.000
_cell.length_b   1.000
_cell.length_c   1.000
_cell.angle_alpha   90.00
_cell.angle_beta   90.00
_cell.angle_gamma   90.00
#
_symmetry.space_group_name_H-M   'P 1'
#
loop_
_entity.id
_entity.type
_entity.pdbx_description
1 polymer ?
#
loop_
_entity_poly.entity_id
_entity_poly.type
_entity_poly.pdbx_seq_one_letter_code
_entity_poly.pdbx_strand_id
1 'polypeptide(L)'
;MPIPILERWFVKRPSVDRPPKDRSHIRVGIPRVLNMWSTHQFWIGFLKALGIQYIVFSSETSEEQYREFGKGRGTVDCCYPVKCMSGHYGELIFGQKKKIDILLSPMIYSLPSFLRGHVVDTVACPRVMAAPENIKSGFLKEGDVFAQQGITYVSPFVSLGQPYLVPKQLYQSLKDVLDLDEEETREAVKAGYEALERFNQKMRAQSRQILTWCAREDRPCIMVLARPYHMDSGIGHEIEVNLQTHGYPILWVQYFPIDDDLMDWLFGQEIRAGRIRSPFDISDVWASSYSSNTNEILWGAKVAARCPWITCVVRLSSYECGMDQPTYTPTQKIVEATGTLYFKFGDLDATKPAGSIKIREETIVHYVEKYSRQIIHRKRALLPDECPLL
;
A
#
# COMPACT_ATOMS: atom_id res chain seq x y z
N MET A 1 -46.05 -19.87 46.98
CA MET A 1 -44.58 -19.83 47.17
C MET A 1 -43.91 -20.23 45.86
N PRO A 2 -43.45 -19.27 45.05
CA PRO A 2 -42.59 -19.58 43.90
C PRO A 2 -41.12 -19.60 44.36
N ILE A 3 -40.40 -20.64 43.92
CA ILE A 3 -38.99 -20.87 44.22
C ILE A 3 -38.15 -19.90 43.36
N PRO A 4 -37.22 -19.12 43.93
CA PRO A 4 -36.37 -18.21 43.16
C PRO A 4 -35.23 -19.03 42.52
N ILE A 5 -35.35 -19.34 41.23
CA ILE A 5 -34.36 -20.11 40.47
C ILE A 5 -33.66 -19.20 39.44
N LEU A 6 -32.33 -19.06 39.62
CA LEU A 6 -31.28 -18.91 38.60
C LEU A 6 -31.12 -17.60 37.79
N GLU A 7 -31.19 -16.42 38.39
CA GLU A 7 -30.71 -15.19 37.70
C GLU A 7 -29.21 -14.89 37.91
N ARG A 8 -28.52 -15.58 38.82
CA ARG A 8 -27.15 -15.20 39.23
C ARG A 8 -25.99 -15.86 38.48
N TRP A 9 -26.25 -16.77 37.52
CA TRP A 9 -25.17 -17.50 36.85
C TRP A 9 -24.69 -16.88 35.53
N PHE A 10 -25.42 -15.91 34.96
CA PHE A 10 -25.06 -15.27 33.68
C PHE A 10 -24.61 -13.81 33.79
N VAL A 11 -24.38 -13.30 35.00
CA VAL A 11 -23.69 -12.01 35.14
C VAL A 11 -22.22 -12.23 34.77
N LYS A 12 -21.83 -11.83 33.56
CA LYS A 12 -20.42 -11.63 33.21
C LYS A 12 -19.80 -10.76 34.31
N ARG A 13 -18.94 -11.35 35.15
CA ARG A 13 -18.07 -10.57 36.04
C ARG A 13 -17.38 -9.53 35.15
N PRO A 14 -17.34 -8.24 35.55
CA PRO A 14 -16.47 -7.28 34.87
C PRO A 14 -15.08 -7.90 34.83
N SER A 15 -14.48 -8.00 33.64
CA SER A 15 -13.07 -8.37 33.57
C SER A 15 -12.35 -7.36 34.44
N VAL A 16 -11.64 -7.85 35.45
CA VAL A 16 -10.70 -7.02 36.20
C VAL A 16 -9.76 -6.43 35.15
N ASP A 17 -9.81 -5.12 34.93
CA ASP A 17 -8.87 -4.43 34.05
C ASP A 17 -7.47 -4.79 34.55
N ARG A 18 -6.78 -5.68 33.82
CA ARG A 18 -5.38 -5.97 34.11
C ARG A 18 -4.62 -4.67 33.88
N PRO A 19 -3.73 -4.27 34.81
CA PRO A 19 -2.91 -3.09 34.58
C PRO A 19 -2.14 -3.28 33.26
N PRO A 20 -2.01 -2.22 32.42
CA PRO A 20 -1.27 -2.31 31.18
C PRO A 20 0.15 -2.80 31.46
N LYS A 21 0.60 -3.83 30.72
CA LYS A 21 1.97 -4.33 30.83
C LYS A 21 2.92 -3.25 30.31
N ASP A 22 3.94 -2.89 31.10
CA ASP A 22 4.88 -1.84 30.71
C ASP A 22 5.84 -2.33 29.61
N ARG A 23 5.63 -1.80 28.41
CA ARG A 23 6.46 -2.03 27.22
C ARG A 23 7.06 -0.74 26.68
N SER A 24 7.06 0.34 27.47
CA SER A 24 7.50 1.65 27.00
C SER A 24 8.99 1.69 26.67
N HIS A 25 9.77 0.79 27.24
CA HIS A 25 11.22 0.68 27.01
C HIS A 25 11.57 -0.07 25.72
N ILE A 26 10.65 -0.87 25.15
CA ILE A 26 10.90 -1.69 23.97
C ILE A 26 10.98 -0.83 22.71
N ARG A 27 12.03 -1.04 21.92
CA ARG A 27 12.29 -0.38 20.64
C ARG A 27 12.07 -1.38 19.50
N VAL A 28 11.06 -1.13 18.67
CA VAL A 28 10.71 -1.97 17.52
C VAL A 28 11.17 -1.31 16.22
N GLY A 29 12.07 -1.97 15.51
CA GLY A 29 12.48 -1.63 14.16
C GLY A 29 11.55 -2.25 13.12
N ILE A 30 11.09 -1.45 12.17
CA ILE A 30 10.22 -1.88 11.06
C ILE A 30 10.83 -1.42 9.73
N PRO A 31 11.12 -2.33 8.78
CA PRO A 31 11.69 -1.94 7.49
C PRO A 31 10.64 -1.17 6.67
N ARG A 32 10.96 0.03 6.21
CA ARG A 32 10.11 0.91 5.38
C ARG A 32 10.11 0.44 3.91
N VAL A 33 9.63 -0.78 3.67
CA VAL A 33 9.72 -1.42 2.35
C VAL A 33 8.47 -2.23 2.01
N LEU A 34 8.24 -2.49 0.73
CA LEU A 34 7.16 -3.37 0.24
C LEU A 34 5.77 -2.93 0.76
N ASN A 35 4.96 -3.88 1.25
CA ASN A 35 3.60 -3.64 1.72
C ASN A 35 3.51 -2.83 3.02
N MET A 36 4.65 -2.49 3.66
CA MET A 36 4.63 -1.54 4.76
C MET A 36 4.14 -0.17 4.28
N TRP A 37 4.38 0.21 3.03
CA TRP A 37 3.88 1.48 2.48
C TRP A 37 2.35 1.62 2.50
N SER A 38 1.60 0.52 2.37
CA SER A 38 0.14 0.53 2.49
C SER A 38 -0.39 0.11 3.85
N THR A 39 0.42 -0.51 4.72
CA THR A 39 -0.05 -1.10 5.98
C THR A 39 0.60 -0.52 7.24
N HIS A 40 1.56 0.40 7.12
CA HIS A 40 2.31 0.97 8.25
C HIS A 40 1.41 1.52 9.37
N GLN A 41 0.29 2.17 9.05
CA GLN A 41 -0.62 2.69 10.07
C GLN A 41 -1.31 1.59 10.90
N PHE A 42 -1.54 0.42 10.31
CA PHE A 42 -2.00 -0.74 11.08
C PHE A 42 -0.97 -1.12 12.14
N TRP A 43 0.30 -1.25 11.74
CA TRP A 43 1.39 -1.63 12.66
C TRP A 43 1.65 -0.56 13.72
N ILE A 44 1.60 0.72 13.35
CA ILE A 44 1.74 1.83 14.30
C ILE A 44 0.60 1.81 15.33
N GLY A 45 -0.65 1.66 14.88
CA GLY A 45 -1.81 1.58 15.77
C GLY A 45 -1.76 0.36 16.69
N PHE A 46 -1.43 -0.80 16.13
CA PHE A 46 -1.27 -2.06 16.87
C PHE A 46 -0.20 -1.97 17.95
N LEU A 47 1.02 -1.55 17.61
CA LEU A 47 2.13 -1.47 18.56
C LEU A 47 1.89 -0.41 19.65
N LYS A 48 1.32 0.75 19.28
CA LYS A 48 0.96 1.78 20.28
C LYS A 48 -0.10 1.30 21.25
N ALA A 49 -1.10 0.55 20.78
CA ALA A 49 -2.13 -0.03 21.64
C ALA A 49 -1.55 -1.08 22.63
N LEU A 50 -0.45 -1.74 22.26
CA LEU A 50 0.32 -2.64 23.15
C LEU A 50 1.25 -1.90 24.13
N GLY A 51 1.26 -0.56 24.14
CA GLY A 51 2.11 0.26 25.01
C GLY A 51 3.53 0.49 24.47
N ILE A 52 3.83 0.11 23.22
CA ILE A 52 5.15 0.32 22.61
C ILE A 52 5.21 1.74 22.02
N GLN A 53 6.11 2.55 22.54
CA GLN A 53 6.27 3.96 22.14
C GLN A 53 7.36 4.17 21.10
N TYR A 54 8.43 3.36 21.12
CA TYR A 54 9.59 3.54 20.25
C TYR A 54 9.49 2.66 19.00
N ILE A 55 8.80 3.16 17.99
CA ILE A 55 8.71 2.53 16.66
C ILE A 55 9.69 3.26 15.73
N VAL A 56 10.67 2.52 15.20
CA VAL A 56 11.72 3.04 14.33
C VAL A 56 11.55 2.45 12.93
N PHE A 57 11.36 3.32 11.94
CA PHE A 57 11.40 2.90 10.54
C PHE A 57 12.81 3.08 9.98
N SER A 58 13.23 2.20 9.07
CA SER A 58 14.42 2.42 8.26
C SER A 58 14.27 3.68 7.39
N SER A 59 15.38 4.23 6.92
CA SER A 59 15.37 5.34 5.96
C SER A 59 14.79 4.89 4.60
N GLU A 60 14.59 5.86 3.72
CA GLU A 60 14.19 5.61 2.32
C GLU A 60 15.24 4.76 1.62
N THR A 61 14.80 4.00 0.62
CA THR A 61 15.73 3.19 -0.15
C THR A 61 16.73 4.10 -0.85
N SER A 62 18.03 3.79 -0.70
CA SER A 62 19.08 4.48 -1.44
C SER A 62 20.21 3.53 -1.80
N GLU A 63 20.99 3.88 -2.82
CA GLU A 63 22.18 3.11 -3.19
C GLU A 63 23.19 3.07 -2.04
N GLU A 64 23.33 4.17 -1.30
CA GLU A 64 24.19 4.27 -0.12
C GLU A 64 23.74 3.32 0.99
N GLN A 65 22.45 3.33 1.34
CA GLN A 65 21.88 2.40 2.33
C GLN A 65 22.14 0.94 1.92
N TYR A 66 21.90 0.59 0.66
CA TYR A 66 22.16 -0.77 0.18
C TYR A 66 23.65 -1.13 0.22
N ARG A 67 24.52 -0.21 -0.20
CA ARG A 67 25.98 -0.42 -0.24
C ARG A 67 26.57 -0.62 1.16
N GLU A 68 26.14 0.18 2.12
CA GLU A 68 26.64 0.14 3.50
C GLU A 68 26.10 -1.04 4.29
N PHE A 69 24.78 -1.30 4.17
CA PHE A 69 24.10 -2.22 5.07
C PHE A 69 23.65 -3.53 4.41
N GLY A 70 23.32 -3.52 3.12
CA GLY A 70 22.72 -4.64 2.40
C GLY A 70 23.69 -5.49 1.57
N LYS A 71 24.89 -4.98 1.25
CA LYS A 71 25.85 -5.64 0.36
C LYS A 71 26.21 -7.05 0.85
N GLY A 72 26.15 -8.03 -0.06
CA GLY A 72 26.50 -9.43 0.20
C GLY A 72 25.44 -10.25 0.94
N ARG A 73 24.31 -9.63 1.33
CA ARG A 73 23.22 -10.27 2.08
C ARG A 73 22.00 -10.62 1.22
N GLY A 74 22.11 -10.44 -0.10
CA GLY A 74 21.10 -10.89 -1.05
C GLY A 74 21.10 -12.42 -1.17
N THR A 75 19.92 -13.02 -1.06
CA THR A 75 19.77 -14.49 -0.97
C THR A 75 19.13 -15.11 -2.20
N VAL A 76 18.34 -14.33 -2.95
CA VAL A 76 17.58 -14.78 -4.12
C VAL A 76 17.52 -13.67 -5.16
N ASP A 77 17.66 -14.04 -6.43
CA ASP A 77 17.32 -13.15 -7.54
C ASP A 77 15.79 -12.97 -7.63
N CYS A 78 15.38 -11.78 -7.22
CA CYS A 78 14.01 -11.33 -7.17
C CYS A 78 13.92 -9.86 -7.58
N CYS A 79 12.69 -9.38 -7.74
CA CYS A 79 12.41 -8.00 -8.11
C CYS A 79 13.12 -7.01 -7.19
N TYR A 80 13.56 -5.90 -7.77
CA TYR A 80 14.36 -4.87 -7.10
C TYR A 80 13.83 -4.45 -5.70
N PRO A 81 12.52 -4.21 -5.48
CA PRO A 81 11.99 -3.82 -4.16
C PRO A 81 12.23 -4.86 -3.06
N VAL A 82 12.26 -6.15 -3.40
CA VAL A 82 12.56 -7.22 -2.43
C VAL A 82 14.06 -7.25 -2.13
N LYS A 83 14.92 -6.98 -3.12
CA LYS A 83 16.37 -6.84 -2.90
C LYS A 83 16.69 -5.68 -1.95
N CYS A 84 15.99 -4.55 -2.06
CA CYS A 84 16.17 -3.38 -1.18
C CYS A 84 15.97 -3.69 0.31
N MET A 85 15.17 -4.70 0.63
CA MET A 85 14.89 -5.12 2.01
C MET A 85 16.14 -5.52 2.81
N SER A 86 17.21 -6.01 2.17
CA SER A 86 18.47 -6.30 2.86
C SER A 86 19.16 -5.03 3.38
N GLY A 87 19.08 -3.92 2.62
CA GLY A 87 19.57 -2.62 3.05
C GLY A 87 18.83 -2.11 4.29
N HIS A 88 17.50 -2.16 4.27
CA HIS A 88 16.67 -1.76 5.40
C HIS A 88 16.92 -2.60 6.67
N TYR A 89 17.09 -3.93 6.52
CA TYR A 89 17.43 -4.79 7.65
C TYR A 89 18.79 -4.42 8.24
N GLY A 90 19.81 -4.32 7.39
CA GLY A 90 21.15 -3.98 7.86
C GLY A 90 21.19 -2.59 8.52
N GLU A 91 20.46 -1.60 8.00
CA GLU A 91 20.39 -0.27 8.60
C GLU A 91 19.71 -0.31 9.98
N LEU A 92 18.64 -1.09 10.14
CA LEU A 92 17.96 -1.24 11.42
C LEU A 92 18.82 -1.98 12.46
N ILE A 93 19.70 -2.87 12.01
CA ILE A 93 20.60 -3.63 12.88
C ILE A 93 21.86 -2.83 13.24
N PHE A 94 22.52 -2.22 12.25
CA PHE A 94 23.86 -1.64 12.39
C PHE A 94 23.89 -0.11 12.33
N GLY A 95 22.92 0.52 11.66
CA GLY A 95 22.90 1.97 11.42
C GLY A 95 22.23 2.80 12.52
N GLN A 96 21.62 2.16 13.52
CA GLN A 96 20.86 2.86 14.55
C GLN A 96 21.75 3.42 15.65
N LYS A 97 21.64 4.72 15.95
CA LYS A 97 22.33 5.35 17.10
C LYS A 97 21.98 4.69 18.43
N LYS A 98 20.72 4.30 18.58
CA LYS A 98 20.20 3.53 19.70
C LYS A 98 19.63 2.24 19.15
N LYS A 99 20.22 1.14 19.57
CA LYS A 99 19.88 -0.22 19.19
C LYS A 99 18.37 -0.51 19.33
N ILE A 100 17.83 -1.31 18.42
CA ILE A 100 16.46 -1.85 18.53
C ILE A 100 16.48 -3.16 19.32
N ASP A 101 15.39 -3.48 20.00
CA ASP A 101 15.25 -4.74 20.72
C ASP A 101 14.60 -5.80 19.83
N ILE A 102 13.70 -5.35 18.94
CA ILE A 102 12.90 -6.21 18.07
C ILE A 102 12.99 -5.69 16.64
N LEU A 103 13.27 -6.58 15.68
CA LEU A 103 13.05 -6.30 14.27
C LEU A 103 11.77 -7.01 13.82
N LEU A 104 10.72 -6.23 13.59
CA LEU A 104 9.41 -6.72 13.17
C LEU A 104 9.29 -6.60 11.65
N SER A 105 9.25 -7.74 10.96
CA SER A 105 9.05 -7.81 9.51
C SER A 105 7.97 -8.81 9.12
N PRO A 106 6.70 -8.36 9.03
CA PRO A 106 5.57 -9.25 8.87
C PRO A 106 5.49 -9.88 7.47
N MET A 107 5.14 -11.16 7.41
CA MET A 107 4.78 -11.86 6.18
C MET A 107 3.31 -11.61 5.86
N ILE A 108 3.03 -10.52 5.15
CA ILE A 108 1.66 -10.10 4.84
C ILE A 108 1.13 -10.90 3.64
N TYR A 109 0.22 -11.83 3.90
CA TYR A 109 -0.37 -12.73 2.91
C TYR A 109 -1.47 -12.09 2.08
N SER A 110 -2.37 -11.34 2.72
CA SER A 110 -3.45 -10.61 2.05
C SER A 110 -3.54 -9.20 2.59
N LEU A 111 -4.00 -8.27 1.75
CA LEU A 111 -4.07 -6.85 2.05
C LEU A 111 -5.52 -6.40 2.28
N PRO A 112 -5.77 -5.47 3.21
CA PRO A 112 -7.02 -4.73 3.23
C PRO A 112 -7.12 -3.94 1.92
N SER A 113 -8.25 -4.05 1.23
CA SER A 113 -8.48 -3.33 -0.02
C SER A 113 -9.96 -3.00 -0.16
N PHE A 114 -10.25 -1.84 -0.72
CA PHE A 114 -11.61 -1.39 -1.02
C PHE A 114 -12.27 -2.21 -2.15
N LEU A 115 -11.49 -3.01 -2.87
CA LEU A 115 -12.00 -3.94 -3.89
C LEU A 115 -12.50 -5.27 -3.31
N ARG A 116 -12.26 -5.53 -2.01
CA ARG A 116 -12.67 -6.78 -1.36
C ARG A 116 -14.19 -6.96 -1.45
N GLY A 117 -14.63 -8.15 -1.89
CA GLY A 117 -16.05 -8.44 -2.15
C GLY A 117 -16.50 -8.16 -3.59
N HIS A 118 -15.67 -7.46 -4.39
CA HIS A 118 -15.91 -7.23 -5.82
C HIS A 118 -14.94 -8.00 -6.73
N VAL A 119 -13.85 -8.51 -6.15
CA VAL A 119 -12.81 -9.30 -6.82
C VAL A 119 -12.69 -10.68 -6.20
N VAL A 120 -11.96 -11.59 -6.85
CA VAL A 120 -11.80 -12.96 -6.37
C VAL A 120 -11.04 -13.01 -5.03
N ASP A 121 -9.92 -12.29 -4.91
CA ASP A 121 -9.19 -12.16 -3.65
C ASP A 121 -8.30 -10.89 -3.63
N THR A 122 -7.68 -10.60 -2.50
CA THR A 122 -6.76 -9.47 -2.29
C THR A 122 -5.42 -9.94 -1.72
N VAL A 123 -4.88 -11.02 -2.26
CA VAL A 123 -3.58 -11.57 -1.83
C VAL A 123 -2.42 -10.67 -2.26
N ALA A 124 -1.35 -10.67 -1.48
CA ALA A 124 -0.10 -10.03 -1.83
C ALA A 124 0.69 -10.87 -2.85
N CYS A 125 1.68 -10.25 -3.50
CA CYS A 125 2.65 -10.98 -4.31
C CYS A 125 3.37 -12.03 -3.45
N PRO A 126 3.47 -13.31 -3.87
CA PRO A 126 4.13 -14.36 -3.08
C PRO A 126 5.59 -14.04 -2.74
N ARG A 127 6.32 -13.41 -3.67
CA ARG A 127 7.72 -12.96 -3.42
C ARG A 127 7.79 -11.89 -2.35
N VAL A 128 6.81 -10.98 -2.31
CA VAL A 128 6.72 -9.92 -1.31
C VAL A 128 6.31 -10.48 0.05
N MET A 129 5.33 -11.39 0.09
CA MET A 129 4.90 -12.06 1.31
C MET A 129 6.02 -12.89 1.95
N ALA A 130 6.79 -13.62 1.14
CA ALA A 130 7.89 -14.46 1.61
C ALA A 130 9.22 -13.70 1.80
N ALA A 131 9.28 -12.41 1.44
CA ALA A 131 10.49 -11.60 1.52
C ALA A 131 11.13 -11.59 2.93
N PRO A 132 10.37 -11.48 4.05
CA PRO A 132 10.97 -11.50 5.38
C PRO A 132 11.84 -12.74 5.62
N GLU A 133 11.34 -13.95 5.34
CA GLU A 133 12.11 -15.19 5.56
C GLU A 133 13.26 -15.36 4.57
N ASN A 134 13.03 -14.99 3.30
CA ASN A 134 14.08 -15.07 2.29
C ASN A 134 15.27 -14.17 2.66
N ILE A 135 15.02 -12.93 3.08
CA ILE A 135 16.07 -11.97 3.41
C ILE A 135 16.72 -12.31 4.75
N LYS A 136 15.97 -12.80 5.74
CA LYS A 136 16.51 -13.31 7.01
C LYS A 136 17.63 -14.32 6.79
N SER A 137 17.50 -15.24 5.82
CA SER A 137 18.55 -16.23 5.55
C SER A 137 19.93 -15.62 5.22
N GLY A 138 19.97 -14.42 4.63
CA GLY A 138 21.21 -13.71 4.31
C GLY A 138 21.92 -13.16 5.54
N PHE A 139 21.15 -12.88 6.60
CA PHE A 139 21.65 -12.48 7.91
C PHE A 139 21.97 -13.67 8.82
N LEU A 140 21.73 -14.90 8.37
CA LEU A 140 22.07 -16.15 9.08
C LEU A 140 23.20 -16.93 8.40
N LYS A 141 23.54 -16.62 7.14
CA LYS A 141 24.48 -17.38 6.30
C LYS A 141 25.87 -17.54 6.92
N GLU A 142 26.44 -16.46 7.46
CA GLU A 142 27.79 -16.43 8.04
C GLU A 142 27.78 -16.49 9.58
N GLY A 143 26.59 -16.55 10.18
CA GLY A 143 26.36 -16.50 11.62
C GLY A 143 25.05 -15.78 11.93
N ASP A 144 24.46 -16.05 13.09
CA ASP A 144 23.22 -15.39 13.50
C ASP A 144 23.48 -13.96 13.95
N VAL A 145 23.37 -13.03 12.99
CA VAL A 145 23.57 -11.59 13.23
C VAL A 145 22.56 -11.04 14.23
N PHE A 146 21.33 -11.54 14.24
CA PHE A 146 20.30 -11.06 15.15
C PHE A 146 20.65 -11.41 16.58
N ALA A 147 21.04 -12.67 16.86
CA ALA A 147 21.46 -13.11 18.18
C ALA A 147 22.75 -12.42 18.65
N GLN A 148 23.74 -12.25 17.77
CA GLN A 148 24.98 -11.52 18.08
C GLN A 148 24.70 -10.06 18.47
N GLN A 149 23.74 -9.46 17.79
CA GLN A 149 23.24 -8.13 18.11
C GLN A 149 22.13 -8.18 19.14
N GLY A 150 21.81 -9.28 19.84
CA GLY A 150 20.72 -9.31 20.84
C GLY A 150 19.39 -8.71 20.37
N ILE A 151 19.08 -8.83 19.07
CA ILE A 151 17.83 -8.38 18.45
C ILE A 151 16.94 -9.59 18.29
N THR A 152 15.69 -9.49 18.74
CA THR A 152 14.69 -10.52 18.45
C THR A 152 14.07 -10.26 17.09
N TYR A 153 14.34 -11.14 16.13
CA TYR A 153 13.71 -11.09 14.81
C TYR A 153 12.33 -11.75 14.85
N VAL A 154 11.31 -11.03 14.39
CA VAL A 154 9.92 -11.54 14.35
C VAL A 154 9.28 -11.27 12.99
N SER A 155 8.75 -12.33 12.40
CA SER A 155 8.13 -12.31 11.07
C SER A 155 6.73 -12.96 11.10
N PRO A 156 5.76 -12.34 11.80
CA PRO A 156 4.43 -12.92 11.92
C PRO A 156 3.79 -13.10 10.54
N PHE A 157 3.19 -14.26 10.31
CA PHE A 157 2.35 -14.50 9.15
C PHE A 157 0.96 -13.90 9.39
N VAL A 158 0.55 -12.96 8.54
CA VAL A 158 -0.70 -12.21 8.76
C VAL A 158 -1.51 -12.05 7.49
N SER A 159 -2.80 -12.30 7.59
CA SER A 159 -3.79 -12.12 6.52
C SER A 159 -4.60 -10.87 6.76
N LEU A 160 -4.00 -9.69 6.57
CA LEU A 160 -4.65 -8.40 6.86
C LEU A 160 -5.92 -8.15 6.02
N GLY A 161 -6.06 -8.82 4.88
CA GLY A 161 -7.31 -8.81 4.13
C GLY A 161 -8.46 -9.47 4.89
N GLN A 162 -8.20 -10.35 5.85
CA GLN A 162 -9.18 -11.15 6.60
C GLN A 162 -9.13 -10.80 8.10
N PRO A 163 -9.74 -9.67 8.55
CA PRO A 163 -9.56 -9.14 9.90
C PRO A 163 -9.87 -10.12 11.04
N TYR A 164 -10.81 -11.05 10.83
CA TYR A 164 -11.18 -12.05 11.83
C TYR A 164 -10.07 -13.07 12.13
N LEU A 165 -9.11 -13.27 11.23
CA LEU A 165 -7.97 -14.18 11.45
C LEU A 165 -6.81 -13.50 12.18
N VAL A 166 -6.68 -12.18 12.03
CA VAL A 166 -5.50 -11.42 12.44
C VAL A 166 -5.22 -11.48 13.94
N PRO A 167 -6.19 -11.38 14.86
CA PRO A 167 -5.92 -11.48 16.30
C PRO A 167 -5.24 -12.78 16.68
N LYS A 168 -5.74 -13.92 16.16
CA LYS A 168 -5.17 -15.23 16.44
C LYS A 168 -3.76 -15.37 15.85
N GLN A 169 -3.58 -14.94 14.60
CA GLN A 169 -2.28 -14.99 13.91
C GLN A 169 -1.21 -14.19 14.66
N LEU A 170 -1.51 -12.93 15.00
CA LEU A 170 -0.56 -12.07 15.71
C LEU A 170 -0.32 -12.54 17.15
N TYR A 171 -1.35 -13.00 17.86
CA TYR A 171 -1.17 -13.57 19.20
C TYR A 171 -0.22 -14.76 19.16
N GLN A 172 -0.47 -15.73 18.28
CA GLN A 172 0.37 -16.93 18.18
C GLN A 172 1.83 -16.60 17.82
N SER A 173 2.06 -15.59 16.99
CA SER A 173 3.41 -15.21 16.56
C SER A 173 4.15 -14.30 17.54
N LEU A 174 3.45 -13.52 18.38
CA LEU A 174 4.05 -12.46 19.19
C LEU A 174 3.91 -12.66 20.71
N LYS A 175 3.08 -13.60 21.17
CA LYS A 175 2.80 -13.81 22.61
C LYS A 175 4.04 -14.02 23.46
N ASP A 176 5.03 -14.77 22.97
CA ASP A 176 6.23 -15.10 23.76
C ASP A 176 7.25 -13.95 23.73
N VAL A 177 7.23 -13.14 22.67
CA VAL A 177 8.16 -12.02 22.46
C VAL A 177 7.71 -10.76 23.21
N LEU A 178 6.40 -10.53 23.26
CA LEU A 178 5.81 -9.33 23.84
C LEU A 178 4.98 -9.60 25.11
N ASP A 179 4.97 -10.83 25.62
CA ASP A 179 4.11 -11.25 26.75
C ASP A 179 2.65 -10.80 26.52
N LEU A 180 2.02 -11.27 25.44
CA LEU A 180 0.67 -10.85 25.06
C LEU A 180 -0.40 -11.78 25.63
N ASP A 181 -1.56 -11.20 25.95
CA ASP A 181 -2.80 -11.94 26.15
C ASP A 181 -3.66 -11.93 24.86
N GLU A 182 -4.54 -12.92 24.67
CA GLU A 182 -5.43 -12.96 23.48
C GLU A 182 -6.36 -11.74 23.39
N GLU A 183 -6.92 -11.34 24.54
CA GLU A 183 -7.83 -10.20 24.66
C GLU A 183 -7.11 -8.88 24.32
N GLU A 184 -5.95 -8.66 24.92
CA GLU A 184 -5.08 -7.51 24.65
C GLU A 184 -4.71 -7.44 23.17
N THR A 185 -4.35 -8.57 22.57
CA THR A 185 -4.01 -8.66 21.14
C THR A 185 -5.21 -8.28 20.27
N ARG A 186 -6.41 -8.74 20.62
CA ARG A 186 -7.63 -8.43 19.85
C ARG A 186 -7.95 -6.94 19.85
N GLU A 187 -7.87 -6.30 21.01
CA GLU A 187 -8.09 -4.84 21.11
C GLU A 187 -6.99 -4.05 20.39
N ALA A 188 -5.73 -4.49 20.47
CA ALA A 188 -4.64 -3.89 19.71
C ALA A 188 -4.82 -4.01 18.20
N VAL A 189 -5.30 -5.18 17.71
CA VAL A 189 -5.60 -5.38 16.29
C VAL A 189 -6.71 -4.47 15.81
N LYS A 190 -7.77 -4.33 16.61
CA LYS A 190 -8.86 -3.38 16.33
C LYS A 190 -8.31 -1.94 16.22
N ALA A 191 -7.51 -1.51 17.17
CA ALA A 191 -6.87 -0.18 17.14
C ALA A 191 -5.98 0.01 15.90
N GLY A 192 -5.27 -1.03 15.47
CA GLY A 192 -4.50 -1.04 14.22
C GLY A 192 -5.38 -0.81 12.98
N TYR A 193 -6.48 -1.55 12.85
CA TYR A 193 -7.41 -1.37 11.72
C TYR A 193 -8.06 0.02 11.71
N GLU A 194 -8.48 0.51 12.87
CA GLU A 194 -9.03 1.86 12.97
C GLU A 194 -8.01 2.94 12.59
N ALA A 195 -6.73 2.77 12.97
CA ALA A 195 -5.67 3.68 12.57
C ALA A 195 -5.44 3.68 11.05
N LEU A 196 -5.41 2.49 10.44
CA LEU A 196 -5.28 2.34 8.99
C LEU A 196 -6.47 2.95 8.25
N GLU A 197 -7.70 2.71 8.72
CA GLU A 197 -8.90 3.24 8.06
C GLU A 197 -8.97 4.76 8.16
N ARG A 198 -8.70 5.34 9.34
CA ARG A 198 -8.62 6.81 9.51
C ARG A 198 -7.61 7.45 8.56
N PHE A 199 -6.45 6.81 8.39
CA PHE A 199 -5.44 7.30 7.45
C PHE A 199 -5.94 7.22 6.00
N ASN A 200 -6.48 6.09 5.58
CA ASN A 200 -6.98 5.90 4.22
C ASN A 200 -8.10 6.89 3.88
N GLN A 201 -9.04 7.12 4.80
CA GLN A 201 -10.11 8.11 4.65
C GLN A 201 -9.55 9.52 4.50
N LYS A 202 -8.58 9.91 5.34
CA LYS A 202 -7.92 11.21 5.25
C LYS A 202 -7.23 11.40 3.90
N MET A 203 -6.48 10.40 3.43
CA MET A 203 -5.77 10.49 2.14
C MET A 203 -6.76 10.58 0.96
N ARG A 204 -7.84 9.80 0.98
CA ARG A 204 -8.90 9.86 -0.05
C ARG A 204 -9.62 11.19 -0.06
N ALA A 205 -9.92 11.76 1.11
CA ALA A 205 -10.51 13.10 1.21
C ALA A 205 -9.59 14.17 0.62
N GLN A 206 -8.28 14.09 0.85
CA GLN A 206 -7.30 14.98 0.22
C GLN A 206 -7.26 14.80 -1.30
N SER A 207 -7.29 13.56 -1.80
CA SER A 207 -7.37 13.29 -3.23
C SER A 207 -8.66 13.81 -3.86
N ARG A 208 -9.81 13.75 -3.16
CA ARG A 208 -11.05 14.40 -3.60
C ARG A 208 -10.92 15.91 -3.68
N GLN A 209 -10.28 16.55 -2.70
CA GLN A 209 -10.03 17.99 -2.72
C GLN A 209 -9.18 18.40 -3.92
N ILE A 210 -8.13 17.63 -4.23
CA ILE A 210 -7.30 17.85 -5.43
C ILE A 210 -8.15 17.74 -6.71
N LEU A 211 -8.98 16.70 -6.84
CA LEU A 211 -9.86 16.53 -8.00
C LEU A 211 -10.91 17.65 -8.12
N THR A 212 -11.47 18.09 -7.00
CA THR A 212 -12.42 19.22 -6.94
C THR A 212 -11.75 20.51 -7.42
N TRP A 213 -10.51 20.75 -7.00
CA TRP A 213 -9.72 21.88 -7.50
C TRP A 213 -9.44 21.77 -8.99
N CYS A 214 -9.03 20.59 -9.48
CA CYS A 214 -8.86 20.34 -10.91
C CYS A 214 -10.15 20.61 -11.70
N ALA A 215 -11.29 20.24 -11.12
CA ALA A 215 -12.60 20.46 -11.72
C ALA A 215 -12.96 21.94 -11.86
N ARG A 216 -12.79 22.70 -10.77
CA ARG A 216 -13.11 24.14 -10.73
C ARG A 216 -12.19 24.97 -11.61
N GLU A 217 -10.90 24.63 -11.64
CA GLU A 217 -9.88 25.36 -12.41
C GLU A 217 -9.72 24.85 -13.85
N ASP A 218 -10.48 23.82 -14.23
CA ASP A 218 -10.36 23.09 -15.51
C ASP A 218 -8.90 22.66 -15.81
N ARG A 219 -8.24 22.12 -14.77
CA ARG A 219 -6.83 21.73 -14.81
C ARG A 219 -6.66 20.21 -14.87
N PRO A 220 -5.65 19.70 -15.61
CA PRO A 220 -5.33 18.29 -15.62
C PRO A 220 -4.62 17.86 -14.33
N CYS A 221 -4.80 16.60 -13.96
CA CYS A 221 -4.00 15.87 -13.00
C CYS A 221 -3.44 14.58 -13.62
N ILE A 222 -2.36 14.10 -13.02
CA ILE A 222 -1.67 12.88 -13.42
C ILE A 222 -1.99 11.80 -12.38
N MET A 223 -2.38 10.61 -12.85
CA MET A 223 -2.58 9.47 -11.96
C MET A 223 -1.42 8.48 -12.05
N VAL A 224 -0.89 8.09 -10.90
CA VAL A 224 0.15 7.07 -10.79
C VAL A 224 -0.50 5.71 -10.58
N LEU A 225 -0.26 4.81 -11.55
CA LEU A 225 -0.60 3.39 -11.46
C LEU A 225 0.65 2.61 -11.09
N ALA A 226 0.79 2.30 -9.81
CA ALA A 226 1.96 1.62 -9.29
C ALA A 226 1.61 0.83 -8.04
N ARG A 227 2.54 -0.01 -7.59
CA ARG A 227 2.46 -0.64 -6.27
C ARG A 227 2.82 0.39 -5.18
N PRO A 228 2.28 0.28 -3.95
CA PRO A 228 2.47 1.27 -2.89
C PRO A 228 3.93 1.59 -2.58
N TYR A 229 4.81 0.60 -2.68
CA TYR A 229 6.24 0.78 -2.40
C TYR A 229 6.98 1.64 -3.42
N HIS A 230 6.38 1.99 -4.57
CA HIS A 230 6.99 2.96 -5.49
C HIS A 230 6.89 4.40 -4.94
N MET A 231 6.20 4.63 -3.82
CA MET A 231 6.29 5.90 -3.10
C MET A 231 7.64 6.08 -2.39
N ASP A 232 8.48 5.04 -2.35
CA ASP A 232 9.86 5.14 -1.91
C ASP A 232 10.74 5.78 -3.01
N SER A 233 11.49 6.82 -2.66
CA SER A 233 12.33 7.61 -3.57
C SER A 233 13.40 6.80 -4.29
N GLY A 234 13.91 5.72 -3.67
CA GLY A 234 14.86 4.81 -4.28
C GLY A 234 14.23 3.77 -5.21
N ILE A 235 12.94 3.46 -5.03
CA ILE A 235 12.24 2.45 -5.83
C ILE A 235 11.41 3.07 -6.96
N GLY A 236 10.68 4.16 -6.68
CA GLY A 236 9.88 4.91 -7.65
C GLY A 236 10.64 5.96 -8.43
N HIS A 237 11.87 6.29 -8.01
CA HIS A 237 12.76 7.26 -8.63
C HIS A 237 12.24 8.71 -8.65
N GLU A 238 11.23 9.03 -7.83
CA GLU A 238 10.68 10.38 -7.65
C GLU A 238 10.10 11.01 -8.93
N ILE A 239 9.72 10.18 -9.90
CA ILE A 239 9.21 10.62 -11.20
C ILE A 239 7.97 11.50 -11.02
N GLU A 240 7.07 11.09 -10.13
CA GLU A 240 5.87 11.83 -9.81
C GLU A 240 6.15 13.15 -9.09
N VAL A 241 7.21 13.20 -8.26
CA VAL A 241 7.62 14.42 -7.57
C VAL A 241 8.14 15.44 -8.59
N ASN A 242 8.96 15.00 -9.54
CA ASN A 242 9.45 15.85 -10.63
C ASN A 242 8.29 16.40 -11.46
N LEU A 243 7.33 15.56 -11.85
CA LEU A 243 6.12 16.01 -12.55
C LEU A 243 5.29 17.02 -11.74
N GLN A 244 5.26 16.88 -10.42
CA GLN A 244 4.59 17.84 -9.54
C GLN A 244 5.26 19.23 -9.56
N THR A 245 6.60 19.29 -9.71
CA THR A 245 7.31 20.58 -9.85
C THR A 245 6.92 21.37 -11.10
N HIS A 246 6.41 20.68 -12.13
CA HIS A 246 5.86 21.30 -13.33
C HIS A 246 4.41 21.79 -13.16
N GLY A 247 3.85 21.71 -11.95
CA GLY A 247 2.51 22.23 -11.62
C GLY A 247 1.36 21.25 -11.84
N TYR A 248 1.64 19.98 -12.08
CA TYR A 248 0.62 18.95 -12.24
C TYR A 248 0.33 18.23 -10.91
N PRO A 249 -0.92 18.25 -10.41
CA PRO A 249 -1.27 17.46 -9.24
C PRO A 249 -1.15 15.97 -9.53
N ILE A 250 -0.66 15.22 -8.54
CA ILE A 250 -0.47 13.77 -8.59
C ILE A 250 -1.53 13.07 -7.74
N LEU A 251 -2.17 12.05 -8.31
CA LEU A 251 -3.07 11.14 -7.60
C LEU A 251 -2.49 9.73 -7.63
N TRP A 252 -2.43 9.09 -6.47
CA TRP A 252 -2.05 7.67 -6.38
C TRP A 252 -3.30 6.81 -6.30
N VAL A 253 -3.33 5.74 -7.10
CA VAL A 253 -4.52 4.86 -7.21
C VAL A 253 -4.98 4.30 -5.86
N GLN A 254 -4.07 4.03 -4.92
CA GLN A 254 -4.38 3.52 -3.58
C GLN A 254 -5.30 4.45 -2.78
N TYR A 255 -5.21 5.75 -3.05
CA TYR A 255 -5.91 6.80 -2.32
C TYR A 255 -6.87 7.59 -3.21
N PHE A 256 -7.20 7.08 -4.40
CA PHE A 256 -8.24 7.69 -5.22
C PHE A 256 -9.58 7.72 -4.44
N PRO A 257 -10.35 8.82 -4.49
CA PRO A 257 -11.61 8.91 -3.77
C PRO A 257 -12.64 7.92 -4.30
N ILE A 258 -13.36 7.28 -3.38
CA ILE A 258 -14.32 6.20 -3.66
C ILE A 258 -15.72 6.54 -3.12
N ASP A 259 -16.02 7.83 -2.94
CA ASP A 259 -17.32 8.28 -2.47
C ASP A 259 -18.43 7.86 -3.45
N ASP A 260 -19.61 7.51 -2.91
CA ASP A 260 -20.71 6.94 -3.69
C ASP A 260 -21.17 7.85 -4.84
N ASP A 261 -21.18 9.17 -4.62
CA ASP A 261 -21.60 10.17 -5.62
C ASP A 261 -20.65 10.20 -6.83
N LEU A 262 -19.35 10.20 -6.58
CA LEU A 262 -18.32 10.19 -7.60
C LEU A 262 -18.30 8.85 -8.34
N MET A 263 -18.48 7.74 -7.62
CA MET A 263 -18.54 6.41 -8.21
C MET A 263 -19.78 6.22 -9.09
N ASP A 264 -20.96 6.67 -8.66
CA ASP A 264 -22.16 6.66 -9.51
C ASP A 264 -22.01 7.59 -10.71
N TRP A 265 -21.42 8.78 -10.54
CA TRP A 265 -21.19 9.69 -11.66
C TRP A 265 -20.26 9.07 -12.72
N LEU A 266 -19.17 8.42 -12.30
CA LEU A 266 -18.19 7.82 -13.22
C LEU A 266 -18.66 6.50 -13.85
N PHE A 267 -19.37 5.64 -13.11
CA PHE A 267 -19.67 4.26 -13.53
C PHE A 267 -21.17 3.93 -13.63
N GLY A 268 -22.04 4.77 -13.07
CA GLY A 268 -23.46 4.47 -12.87
C GLY A 268 -24.24 4.15 -14.14
N GLN A 269 -23.92 4.80 -15.27
CA GLN A 269 -24.57 4.50 -16.55
C GLN A 269 -24.27 3.05 -17.01
N GLU A 270 -23.04 2.58 -16.83
CA GLU A 270 -22.63 1.23 -17.24
C GLU A 270 -23.19 0.16 -16.31
N ILE A 271 -23.33 0.49 -15.02
CA ILE A 271 -24.01 -0.35 -14.03
C ILE A 271 -25.49 -0.48 -14.38
N ARG A 272 -26.18 0.64 -14.64
CA ARG A 272 -27.61 0.66 -15.06
C ARG A 272 -27.83 -0.10 -16.37
N ALA A 273 -26.86 -0.06 -17.28
CA ALA A 273 -26.88 -0.83 -18.53
C ALA A 273 -26.49 -2.31 -18.36
N GLY A 274 -26.16 -2.77 -17.14
CA GLY A 274 -25.80 -4.15 -16.86
C GLY A 274 -24.45 -4.61 -17.42
N ARG A 275 -23.56 -3.67 -17.79
CA ARG A 275 -22.23 -4.00 -18.35
C ARG A 275 -21.22 -4.41 -17.28
N ILE A 276 -21.33 -3.81 -16.10
CA ILE A 276 -20.51 -4.08 -14.91
C ILE A 276 -21.42 -4.16 -13.68
N ARG A 277 -21.00 -4.89 -12.64
CA ARG A 277 -21.83 -5.15 -11.46
C ARG A 277 -21.75 -4.05 -10.40
N SER A 278 -20.62 -3.37 -10.33
CA SER A 278 -20.34 -2.31 -9.36
C SER A 278 -19.23 -1.39 -9.91
N PRO A 279 -19.01 -0.19 -9.35
CA PRO A 279 -17.89 0.68 -9.75
C PRO A 279 -16.51 0.06 -9.42
N PHE A 280 -16.49 -0.97 -8.59
CA PHE A 280 -15.29 -1.70 -8.15
C PHE A 280 -15.10 -3.03 -8.91
N ASP A 281 -16.04 -3.40 -9.79
CA ASP A 281 -15.95 -4.59 -10.63
C ASP A 281 -14.88 -4.41 -11.72
N ILE A 282 -13.95 -5.36 -11.79
CA ILE A 282 -12.90 -5.42 -12.82
C ILE A 282 -12.97 -6.72 -13.63
N SER A 283 -13.99 -7.55 -13.43
CA SER A 283 -14.09 -8.88 -14.07
C SER A 283 -14.24 -8.80 -15.59
N ASP A 284 -14.72 -7.66 -16.10
CA ASP A 284 -14.83 -7.33 -17.53
C ASP A 284 -13.47 -7.17 -18.22
N VAL A 285 -12.44 -6.74 -17.48
CA VAL A 285 -11.08 -6.50 -18.02
C VAL A 285 -10.02 -7.42 -17.43
N TRP A 286 -10.32 -8.09 -16.32
CA TRP A 286 -9.37 -8.91 -15.58
C TRP A 286 -10.05 -10.05 -14.81
N ALA A 287 -10.16 -11.21 -15.46
CA ALA A 287 -10.78 -12.40 -14.87
C ALA A 287 -10.01 -12.97 -13.67
N SER A 288 -8.66 -12.88 -13.68
CA SER A 288 -7.78 -13.45 -12.64
C SER A 288 -7.50 -12.48 -11.49
N SER A 289 -8.55 -11.93 -10.87
CA SER A 289 -8.48 -10.85 -9.89
C SER A 289 -8.13 -11.29 -8.46
N TYR A 290 -7.01 -12.01 -8.29
CA TYR A 290 -6.55 -12.50 -6.98
C TYR A 290 -5.62 -11.54 -6.23
N SER A 291 -4.83 -10.73 -6.95
CA SER A 291 -3.73 -9.95 -6.38
C SER A 291 -4.16 -8.52 -6.07
N SER A 292 -4.07 -8.09 -4.81
CA SER A 292 -4.60 -6.79 -4.36
C SER A 292 -4.06 -5.61 -5.18
N ASN A 293 -2.74 -5.46 -5.29
CA ASN A 293 -2.18 -4.30 -5.99
C ASN A 293 -2.40 -4.38 -7.51
N THR A 294 -2.45 -5.60 -8.07
CA THR A 294 -2.79 -5.80 -9.49
C THR A 294 -4.23 -5.37 -9.75
N ASN A 295 -5.15 -5.77 -8.88
CA ASN A 295 -6.56 -5.39 -8.96
C ASN A 295 -6.73 -3.87 -8.86
N GLU A 296 -6.03 -3.22 -7.92
CA GLU A 296 -6.03 -1.76 -7.78
C GLU A 296 -5.49 -1.06 -9.04
N ILE A 297 -4.40 -1.56 -9.65
CA ILE A 297 -3.86 -1.00 -10.90
C ILE A 297 -4.88 -1.09 -12.05
N LEU A 298 -5.55 -2.24 -12.20
CA LEU A 298 -6.58 -2.47 -13.22
C LEU A 298 -7.82 -1.59 -12.98
N TRP A 299 -8.27 -1.50 -11.75
CA TRP A 299 -9.36 -0.60 -11.36
C TRP A 299 -8.99 0.86 -11.59
N GLY A 300 -7.78 1.26 -11.22
CA GLY A 300 -7.25 2.60 -11.50
C GLY A 300 -7.24 2.92 -12.99
N ALA A 301 -6.84 1.99 -13.85
CA ALA A 301 -6.92 2.21 -15.29
C ALA A 301 -8.36 2.52 -15.75
N LYS A 302 -9.36 1.81 -15.22
CA LYS A 302 -10.79 2.08 -15.49
C LYS A 302 -11.22 3.45 -15.01
N VAL A 303 -10.78 3.86 -13.82
CA VAL A 303 -11.05 5.19 -13.25
C VAL A 303 -10.41 6.28 -14.10
N ALA A 304 -9.12 6.16 -14.44
CA ALA A 304 -8.41 7.13 -15.27
C ALA A 304 -9.06 7.29 -16.64
N ALA A 305 -9.54 6.20 -17.25
CA ALA A 305 -10.22 6.26 -18.53
C ALA A 305 -11.50 7.11 -18.47
N ARG A 306 -12.19 7.14 -17.32
CA ARG A 306 -13.47 7.84 -17.13
C ARG A 306 -13.31 9.25 -16.60
N CYS A 307 -12.52 9.44 -15.54
CA CYS A 307 -12.40 10.72 -14.85
C CYS A 307 -11.81 11.80 -15.78
N PRO A 308 -12.54 12.90 -16.07
CA PRO A 308 -12.14 13.86 -17.10
C PRO A 308 -10.79 14.51 -16.84
N TRP A 309 -10.53 14.91 -15.59
CA TRP A 309 -9.33 15.64 -15.21
C TRP A 309 -8.10 14.76 -15.07
N ILE A 310 -8.25 13.43 -15.05
CA ILE A 310 -7.10 12.54 -15.19
C ILE A 310 -6.77 12.45 -16.68
N THR A 311 -5.88 13.30 -17.16
CA THR A 311 -5.52 13.35 -18.59
C THR A 311 -4.30 12.51 -18.92
N CYS A 312 -3.53 12.13 -17.91
CA CYS A 312 -2.31 11.36 -18.04
C CYS A 312 -2.18 10.32 -16.93
N VAL A 313 -1.74 9.13 -17.32
CA VAL A 313 -1.40 8.03 -16.43
C VAL A 313 0.09 7.73 -16.53
N VAL A 314 0.74 7.70 -15.37
CA VAL A 314 2.12 7.23 -15.23
C VAL A 314 2.11 5.86 -14.57
N ARG A 315 2.54 4.83 -15.30
CA ARG A 315 2.64 3.45 -14.82
C ARG A 315 4.07 3.17 -14.36
N LEU A 316 4.28 2.91 -13.07
CA LEU A 316 5.61 2.55 -12.52
C LEU A 316 5.70 1.06 -12.22
N SER A 317 6.71 0.38 -12.77
CA SER A 317 7.00 -1.02 -12.46
C SER A 317 8.49 -1.22 -12.22
N SER A 318 8.83 -1.96 -11.17
CA SER A 318 10.21 -2.35 -10.90
C SER A 318 10.68 -3.49 -11.78
N TYR A 319 12.01 -3.60 -11.92
CA TYR A 319 12.69 -4.71 -12.58
C TYR A 319 12.27 -6.06 -11.99
N GLU A 320 12.10 -7.06 -12.86
CA GLU A 320 11.69 -8.44 -12.52
C GLU A 320 10.34 -8.55 -11.79
N CYS A 321 9.44 -7.57 -11.93
CA CYS A 321 8.09 -7.67 -11.39
C CYS A 321 7.17 -8.55 -12.26
N GLY A 322 7.22 -9.87 -12.05
CA GLY A 322 6.42 -10.82 -12.84
C GLY A 322 4.90 -10.64 -12.73
N MET A 323 4.40 -10.13 -11.59
CA MET A 323 2.97 -9.84 -11.40
C MET A 323 2.47 -8.63 -12.20
N ASP A 324 3.37 -7.72 -12.59
CA ASP A 324 3.03 -6.51 -13.34
C ASP A 324 3.07 -6.76 -14.86
N GLN A 325 3.93 -7.68 -15.31
CA GLN A 325 4.07 -8.02 -16.72
C GLN A 325 2.76 -8.30 -17.46
N PRO A 326 1.83 -9.14 -16.94
CA PRO A 326 0.58 -9.40 -17.65
C PRO A 326 -0.42 -8.23 -17.58
N THR A 327 -0.16 -7.22 -16.75
CA THR A 327 -1.06 -6.06 -16.58
C THR A 327 -0.80 -4.96 -17.61
N TYR A 328 0.40 -4.91 -18.23
CA TYR A 328 0.79 -3.77 -19.06
C TYR A 328 -0.14 -3.52 -20.24
N THR A 329 -0.46 -4.56 -21.01
CA THR A 329 -1.33 -4.43 -22.19
C THR A 329 -2.76 -4.08 -21.81
N PRO A 330 -3.42 -4.77 -20.84
CA PRO A 330 -4.72 -4.35 -20.35
C PRO A 330 -4.74 -2.90 -19.86
N THR A 331 -3.80 -2.49 -19.00
CA THR A 331 -3.80 -1.12 -18.45
C THR A 331 -3.64 -0.07 -19.53
N GLN A 332 -2.72 -0.28 -20.47
CA GLN A 332 -2.51 0.63 -21.59
C GLN A 332 -3.78 0.76 -22.45
N LYS A 333 -4.36 -0.37 -22.87
CA LYS A 333 -5.57 -0.38 -23.72
C LYS A 333 -6.74 0.32 -23.05
N ILE A 334 -6.96 0.08 -21.75
CA ILE A 334 -8.05 0.71 -21.01
C ILE A 334 -7.87 2.24 -20.96
N VAL A 335 -6.66 2.70 -20.61
CA VAL A 335 -6.37 4.14 -20.45
C VAL A 335 -6.47 4.88 -21.80
N GLU A 336 -5.86 4.33 -22.84
CA GLU A 336 -5.80 4.96 -24.17
C GLU A 336 -7.15 4.93 -24.91
N ALA A 337 -8.08 4.05 -24.52
CA ALA A 337 -9.40 3.94 -25.16
C ALA A 337 -10.18 5.26 -25.17
N THR A 338 -9.98 6.12 -24.16
CA THR A 338 -10.63 7.45 -24.08
C THR A 338 -9.72 8.60 -24.49
N GLY A 339 -8.54 8.31 -25.04
CA GLY A 339 -7.54 9.31 -25.42
C GLY A 339 -6.69 9.84 -24.27
N THR A 340 -6.82 9.28 -23.06
CA THR A 340 -5.93 9.56 -21.92
C THR A 340 -4.50 9.19 -22.30
N LEU A 341 -3.54 10.05 -21.96
CA LEU A 341 -2.13 9.78 -22.18
C LEU A 341 -1.65 8.67 -21.25
N TYR A 342 -0.81 7.78 -21.75
CA TYR A 342 -0.26 6.67 -20.97
C TYR A 342 1.26 6.61 -21.13
N PHE A 343 1.99 6.70 -20.03
CA PHE A 343 3.44 6.61 -20.00
C PHE A 343 3.88 5.55 -19.00
N LYS A 344 4.67 4.58 -19.45
CA LYS A 344 5.14 3.46 -18.62
C LYS A 344 6.62 3.56 -18.30
N PHE A 345 6.98 3.75 -17.04
CA PHE A 345 8.36 3.55 -16.55
C PHE A 345 8.47 2.10 -16.07
N GLY A 346 8.91 1.24 -16.99
CA GLY A 346 9.20 -0.16 -16.67
C GLY A 346 10.63 -0.32 -16.19
N ASP A 347 10.85 -1.40 -15.45
CA ASP A 347 12.18 -1.88 -15.08
C ASP A 347 12.97 -0.91 -14.19
N LEU A 348 12.26 -0.22 -13.28
CA LEU A 348 12.90 0.61 -12.25
C LEU A 348 13.78 -0.27 -11.35
N ASP A 349 15.06 0.07 -11.25
CA ASP A 349 16.07 -0.67 -10.51
C ASP A 349 17.07 0.28 -9.81
N ALA A 350 18.20 -0.26 -9.35
CA ALA A 350 19.23 0.50 -8.65
C ALA A 350 19.93 1.57 -9.50
N THR A 351 19.89 1.49 -10.84
CA THR A 351 20.71 2.33 -11.72
C THR A 351 20.22 3.76 -11.85
N LYS A 352 18.95 4.04 -11.46
CA LYS A 352 18.26 5.35 -11.48
C LYS A 352 18.77 6.27 -12.62
N PRO A 353 18.50 5.94 -13.90
CA PRO A 353 19.08 6.65 -15.05
C PRO A 353 18.48 8.05 -15.23
N ALA A 354 18.94 9.01 -14.44
CA ALA A 354 18.36 10.34 -14.30
C ALA A 354 18.21 11.10 -15.63
N GLY A 355 19.20 11.00 -16.54
CA GLY A 355 19.13 11.65 -17.85
C GLY A 355 18.01 11.12 -18.73
N SER A 356 17.80 9.79 -18.75
CA SER A 356 16.72 9.18 -19.53
C SER A 356 15.35 9.48 -18.91
N ILE A 357 15.26 9.43 -17.58
CA ILE A 357 14.02 9.78 -16.85
C ILE A 357 13.62 11.23 -17.15
N LYS A 358 14.57 12.17 -17.05
CA LYS A 358 14.31 13.60 -17.29
C LYS A 358 13.75 13.89 -18.69
N ILE A 359 14.34 13.31 -19.74
CA ILE A 359 13.84 13.48 -21.12
C ILE A 359 12.39 13.00 -21.26
N ARG A 360 12.05 11.90 -20.57
CA ARG A 360 10.69 11.35 -20.59
C ARG A 360 9.72 12.20 -19.79
N GLU A 361 10.14 12.77 -18.66
CA GLU A 361 9.34 13.73 -17.89
C GLU A 361 9.04 14.98 -18.72
N GLU A 362 10.05 15.56 -19.39
CA GLU A 362 9.88 16.70 -20.31
C GLU A 362 8.91 16.35 -21.44
N THR A 363 8.99 15.13 -21.97
CA THR A 363 8.02 14.62 -22.95
C THR A 363 6.61 14.56 -22.37
N ILE A 364 6.43 14.01 -21.17
CA ILE A 364 5.13 13.94 -20.50
C ILE A 364 4.55 15.36 -20.35
N VAL A 365 5.34 16.30 -19.83
CA VAL A 365 4.94 17.70 -19.63
C VAL A 365 4.45 18.31 -20.95
N HIS A 366 5.19 18.13 -22.05
CA HIS A 366 4.81 18.64 -23.37
C HIS A 366 3.46 18.07 -23.85
N TYR A 367 3.25 16.76 -23.73
CA TYR A 367 2.01 16.13 -24.17
C TYR A 367 0.82 16.50 -23.27
N VAL A 368 1.03 16.59 -21.95
CA VAL A 368 -0.02 17.01 -21.01
C VAL A 368 -0.45 18.45 -21.32
N GLU A 369 0.49 19.37 -21.54
CA GLU A 369 0.19 20.76 -21.90
C GLU A 369 -0.60 20.86 -23.21
N LYS A 370 -0.19 20.10 -24.23
CA LYS A 370 -0.78 20.15 -25.58
C LYS A 370 -2.16 19.52 -25.67
N TYR A 371 -2.40 18.38 -25.01
CA TYR A 371 -3.58 17.54 -25.27
C TYR A 371 -4.62 17.55 -24.14
N SER A 372 -4.29 18.01 -22.94
CA SER A 372 -5.19 17.87 -21.77
C SER A 372 -6.57 18.50 -21.96
N ARG A 373 -6.66 19.71 -22.52
CA ARG A 373 -7.96 20.38 -22.73
C ARG A 373 -8.90 19.56 -23.63
N GLN A 374 -8.36 18.99 -24.70
CA GLN A 374 -9.13 18.13 -25.61
C GLN A 374 -9.58 16.84 -24.91
N ILE A 375 -8.70 16.24 -24.10
CA ILE A 375 -9.01 15.01 -23.35
C ILE A 375 -10.13 15.28 -22.33
N ILE A 376 -10.03 16.37 -21.55
CA ILE A 376 -11.04 16.76 -20.57
C ILE A 376 -12.39 16.96 -21.25
N HIS A 377 -12.45 17.76 -22.32
CA HIS A 377 -13.69 18.01 -23.06
C HIS A 377 -14.32 16.72 -23.59
N ARG A 378 -13.51 15.84 -24.21
CA ARG A 378 -13.98 14.56 -24.74
C ARG A 378 -14.57 13.67 -23.64
N LYS A 379 -13.90 13.56 -22.49
CA LYS A 379 -14.37 12.72 -21.38
C LYS A 379 -15.61 13.30 -20.70
N ARG A 380 -15.68 14.62 -20.51
CA ARG A 380 -16.88 15.29 -19.97
C ARG A 380 -18.11 15.02 -20.83
N ALA A 381 -17.98 15.04 -22.15
CA ALA A 381 -19.08 14.76 -23.07
C ALA A 381 -19.62 13.31 -23.00
N LEU A 382 -18.91 12.38 -22.33
CA LEU A 382 -19.33 11.00 -22.13
C LEU A 382 -20.02 10.78 -20.77
N LEU A 383 -20.06 11.80 -19.90
CA LEU A 383 -20.56 11.71 -18.53
C LEU A 383 -21.82 12.57 -18.35
N PRO A 384 -22.64 12.28 -17.31
CA PRO A 384 -23.76 13.14 -16.96
C PRO A 384 -23.33 14.58 -16.65
N ASP A 385 -24.19 15.56 -16.98
CA ASP A 385 -23.90 16.98 -16.78
C ASP A 385 -23.73 17.37 -15.30
N GLU A 386 -24.49 16.72 -14.40
CA GLU A 386 -24.40 16.94 -12.96
C GLU A 386 -23.13 16.30 -12.39
N CYS A 387 -22.06 17.10 -12.32
CA CYS A 387 -20.78 16.65 -11.77
C CYS A 387 -20.69 16.90 -10.25
N PRO A 388 -20.44 15.88 -9.42
CA PRO A 388 -20.35 16.02 -7.96
C PRO A 388 -19.07 16.74 -7.47
N LEU A 389 -18.18 17.13 -8.38
CA LEU A 389 -16.94 17.86 -8.08
C LEU A 389 -17.07 19.37 -8.32
N LEU A 390 -18.21 19.85 -8.82
CA LEU A 390 -18.45 21.27 -9.14
C LEU A 390 -19.40 21.93 -8.12
#